data_AF-A0A0C9QYK6-F1
#
_entry.id   AF-A0A0C9QYK6-F1
#
_cell.length_a   1.000
_cell.length_b   1.000
_cell.length_c   1.000
_cell.angle_alpha   90.00
_cell.angle_beta   90.00
_cell.angle_gamma   90.00
#
_symmetry.space_group_name_H-M   'P 1'
#
loop_
_entity.id
_entity.type
_entity.pdbx_description
1 polymer ?
#
loop_
_entity_poly.entity_id
_entity_poly.type
_entity_poly.pdbx_seq_one_letter_code
_entity_poly.pdbx_strand_id
1 'polypeptide(L)'
;IESHAIYFPHTPYQSQKMVIIKVLQGLRNRRNCLIESPTGSGKTLALLCSCLAWQQKKKEIYQAQLEKLRQEMRAREQEADDCCHYDPRRAA
;
A
#
# COMPACT_ATOMS: atom_id res chain seq x y z
N ILE A 1 12.29 -3.15 9.68
CA ILE A 1 12.00 -2.74 8.28
C ILE A 1 10.49 -2.72 8.18
N GLU A 2 9.89 -1.56 7.83
CA GLU A 2 8.42 -1.38 7.70
C GLU A 2 7.78 -2.61 7.05
N SER A 3 6.69 -3.09 7.65
CA SER A 3 6.03 -4.38 7.41
C SER A 3 5.41 -4.47 6.01
N HIS A 4 6.23 -4.48 4.98
CA HIS A 4 5.86 -4.99 3.67
C HIS A 4 5.84 -6.51 3.82
N ALA A 5 4.63 -7.08 3.91
CA ALA A 5 4.47 -8.51 3.80
C ALA A 5 4.88 -8.92 2.38
N ILE A 6 6.04 -9.55 2.25
CA ILE A 6 6.52 -10.05 0.97
C ILE A 6 6.17 -11.53 0.92
N TYR A 7 5.32 -11.89 -0.02
CA TYR A 7 5.12 -13.27 -0.38
C TYR A 7 6.33 -13.75 -1.19
N PHE A 8 7.17 -14.57 -0.57
CA PHE A 8 8.30 -15.23 -1.22
C PHE A 8 7.97 -16.72 -1.31
N PRO A 9 8.21 -17.37 -2.46
CA PRO A 9 7.76 -18.76 -2.66
C PRO A 9 8.46 -19.79 -1.77
N HIS A 10 9.60 -19.44 -1.18
CA HIS A 10 10.36 -20.27 -0.23
C HIS A 10 10.97 -19.40 0.87
N THR A 11 11.78 -19.97 1.77
CA THR A 11 12.57 -19.17 2.72
C THR A 11 13.69 -18.45 1.97
N PRO A 12 13.74 -17.10 1.94
CA PRO A 12 14.73 -16.38 1.15
C PRO A 12 16.14 -16.53 1.74
N TYR A 13 17.14 -16.68 0.87
CA TYR A 13 18.55 -16.64 1.25
C TYR A 13 18.96 -15.27 1.78
N GLN A 14 20.07 -15.21 2.52
CA GLN A 14 20.55 -13.95 3.09
C GLN A 14 20.82 -12.88 2.02
N SER A 15 21.42 -13.27 0.89
CA SER A 15 21.65 -12.36 -0.24
C SER A 15 20.34 -11.83 -0.85
N GLN A 16 19.30 -12.66 -0.93
CA GLN A 16 17.97 -12.26 -1.42
C GLN A 16 17.29 -11.28 -0.46
N LYS A 17 17.38 -11.53 0.86
CA LYS A 17 16.90 -10.59 1.89
C LYS A 17 17.55 -9.22 1.74
N MET A 18 18.87 -9.17 1.49
CA MET A 18 19.57 -7.90 1.26
C MET A 18 19.10 -7.18 0.00
N VAL A 19 18.85 -7.91 -1.10
CA VAL A 19 18.27 -7.33 -2.32
C VAL A 19 16.89 -6.73 -2.02
N ILE A 20 16.01 -7.52 -1.40
CA ILE A 20 14.67 -7.09 -0.99
C ILE A 20 14.72 -5.80 -0.16
N ILE A 21 15.59 -5.74 0.85
CA ILE A 21 15.73 -4.58 1.74
C ILE A 21 16.19 -3.35 0.95
N LYS A 22 17.24 -3.49 0.13
CA LYS A 22 17.78 -2.38 -0.66
C LYS A 22 16.80 -1.88 -1.71
N VAL A 23 16.03 -2.77 -2.34
CA VAL A 23 14.96 -2.40 -3.29
C VAL A 23 13.87 -1.61 -2.59
N LEU A 24 13.34 -2.11 -1.47
CA LEU A 24 12.30 -1.40 -0.71
C LEU A 24 12.77 -0.04 -0.21
N GLN A 25 14.03 0.07 0.25
CA GLN A 25 14.62 1.36 0.64
C GLN A 25 14.72 2.33 -0.54
N GLY A 26 15.17 1.85 -1.71
CA GLY A 26 15.23 2.66 -2.94
C GLY A 26 13.87 3.18 -3.36
N LEU A 27 12.88 2.29 -3.43
CA LEU A 27 11.50 2.60 -3.79
C LEU A 27 10.88 3.62 -2.82
N ARG A 28 11.06 3.42 -1.51
CA ARG A 28 10.58 4.35 -0.48
C ARG A 28 11.20 5.74 -0.63
N ASN A 29 12.50 5.79 -0.86
CA ASN A 29 13.23 7.04 -0.96
C ASN A 29 13.14 7.67 -2.36
N ARG A 30 12.43 7.05 -3.31
CA ARG A 30 12.35 7.44 -4.73
C ARG A 30 13.72 7.62 -5.38
N ARG A 31 14.63 6.67 -5.15
CA ARG A 31 16.00 6.67 -5.68
C ARG A 31 16.28 5.43 -6.50
N ASN A 32 17.18 5.59 -7.48
CA ASN A 32 17.79 4.46 -8.18
C ASN A 32 18.78 3.74 -7.25
N CYS A 33 18.83 2.42 -7.33
CA CYS A 33 19.73 1.60 -6.53
C CYS A 33 20.61 0.73 -7.43
N LEU A 34 21.92 0.77 -7.21
CA LEU A 34 22.85 -0.24 -7.74
C LEU A 34 23.01 -1.34 -6.68
N ILE A 35 22.60 -2.56 -7.02
CA ILE A 35 22.59 -3.68 -6.08
C ILE A 35 23.47 -4.81 -6.64
N GLU A 36 24.68 -4.90 -6.12
CA GLU A 36 25.54 -6.06 -6.38
C GLU A 36 25.19 -7.21 -5.44
N SER A 37 25.08 -8.41 -6.01
CA SER A 37 24.93 -9.64 -5.24
C SER A 37 25.53 -10.81 -6.03
N PRO A 38 26.16 -11.80 -5.35
CA PRO A 38 26.87 -12.91 -5.99
C PRO A 38 25.98 -13.71 -6.95
N THR A 39 26.55 -14.17 -8.07
CA THR A 39 25.86 -14.84 -9.19
C THR A 39 25.19 -16.15 -8.74
N GLY A 40 24.04 -16.50 -9.31
CA GLY A 40 23.33 -17.77 -9.03
C GLY A 40 22.33 -17.77 -7.87
N SER A 41 22.22 -16.71 -7.05
CA SER A 41 21.35 -16.71 -5.85
C SER A 41 19.88 -16.31 -6.08
N GLY A 42 19.32 -16.36 -7.29
CA GLY A 42 17.90 -16.03 -7.54
C GLY A 42 17.52 -14.57 -7.26
N LYS A 43 18.39 -13.60 -7.61
CA LYS A 43 18.17 -12.16 -7.40
C LYS A 43 16.93 -11.61 -8.12
N THR A 44 16.65 -12.09 -9.33
CA THR A 44 15.50 -11.64 -10.11
C THR A 44 14.19 -11.90 -9.36
N LEU A 45 14.09 -13.06 -8.70
CA LEU A 45 12.95 -13.39 -7.86
C LEU A 45 12.82 -12.43 -6.66
N ALA A 46 13.93 -12.17 -5.95
CA ALA A 46 13.98 -11.19 -4.85
C ALA A 46 13.56 -9.78 -5.27
N LEU A 47 14.03 -9.33 -6.44
CA LEU A 47 13.65 -8.05 -7.04
C LEU A 47 12.16 -8.01 -7.39
N LEU A 48 11.64 -9.01 -8.10
CA LEU A 48 10.24 -9.05 -8.51
C LEU A 48 9.30 -9.11 -7.30
N CYS A 49 9.56 -9.99 -6.34
CA CYS A 49 8.75 -10.11 -5.12
C CYS A 49 8.71 -8.80 -4.32
N SER A 50 9.86 -8.12 -4.17
CA SER A 50 9.90 -6.83 -3.47
C SER A 50 9.16 -5.72 -4.22
N CYS A 51 9.31 -5.63 -5.55
CA CYS A 51 8.58 -4.67 -6.38
C CYS A 51 7.06 -4.91 -6.37
N LEU A 52 6.61 -6.17 -6.43
CA LEU A 52 5.20 -6.51 -6.39
C LEU A 52 4.58 -6.22 -5.02
N ALA A 53 5.26 -6.58 -3.93
CA ALA A 53 4.80 -6.25 -2.58
C ALA A 53 4.68 -4.74 -2.36
N TRP A 54 5.62 -3.95 -2.88
CA TRP A 54 5.54 -2.48 -2.84
C TRP A 54 4.32 -1.95 -3.60
N GLN A 55 4.10 -2.42 -4.83
CA GLN A 55 2.96 -1.99 -5.65
C GLN A 55 1.63 -2.36 -5.02
N GLN A 56 1.50 -3.59 -4.51
CA GLN A 56 0.30 -4.06 -3.83
C GLN A 56 -0.03 -3.18 -2.63
N LYS A 57 0.97 -2.87 -1.79
CA LYS A 57 0.75 -1.99 -0.62
C LYS A 57 0.31 -0.58 -1.03
N LYS A 58 0.87 -0.02 -2.10
CA LYS A 58 0.47 1.29 -2.62
C LYS A 58 -0.96 1.27 -3.15
N LYS A 59 -1.36 0.21 -3.84
CA LYS A 59 -2.72 0.01 -4.32
C LYS A 59 -3.71 -0.03 -3.16
N GLU A 60 -3.42 -0.79 -2.10
CA GLU A 60 -4.26 -0.88 -0.90
C GLU A 60 -4.45 0.48 -0.21
N ILE A 61 -3.35 1.23 -0.02
CA ILE A 61 -3.41 2.57 0.58
C ILE A 61 -4.28 3.50 -0.25
N TYR A 62 -4.08 3.50 -1.57
CA TYR A 62 -4.86 4.34 -2.49
C TYR A 62 -6.35 3.97 -2.49
N GLN A 63 -6.66 2.67 -2.49
CA GLN A 63 -8.04 2.18 -2.42
C GLN A 63 -8.73 2.58 -1.10
N ALA A 64 -8.05 2.43 0.04
CA ALA A 64 -8.57 2.86 1.34
C ALA A 64 -8.82 4.37 1.39
N GLN A 65 -7.94 5.18 0.79
CA GLN A 65 -8.13 6.63 0.68
C GLN A 65 -9.35 6.99 -0.16
N LEU A 66 -9.53 6.32 -1.32
CA LEU A 66 -10.70 6.53 -2.18
C LEU A 66 -12.00 6.12 -1.47
N GLU A 67 -11.99 5.02 -0.73
CA GLU A 67 -13.16 4.56 0.01
C GLU A 67 -13.54 5.53 1.12
N LYS A 68 -12.54 6.03 1.87
CA LYS A 68 -12.77 7.06 2.89
C LYS A 68 -13.39 8.33 2.29
N LEU A 69 -12.84 8.81 1.17
CA LEU A 69 -13.40 9.98 0.48
C LEU A 69 -14.85 9.74 0.02
N ARG A 70 -15.15 8.55 -0.50
CA ARG A 70 -16.51 8.18 -0.89
C ARG A 70 -17.48 8.16 0.30
N GLN A 71 -17.03 7.66 1.45
CA GLN A 71 -17.83 7.67 2.68
C GLN A 71 -18.09 9.09 3.16
N GLU A 72 -17.08 9.96 3.16
CA GLU A 72 -17.22 11.37 3.53
C GLU A 72 -18.22 12.12 2.61
N MET A 73 -18.18 11.84 1.31
CA MET A 73 -19.15 12.42 0.36
C MET A 73 -20.58 11.95 0.63
N ARG A 74 -20.78 10.65 0.87
CA ARG A 74 -22.11 10.09 1.20
C ARG A 74 -22.66 10.64 2.51
N ALA A 75 -21.81 10.79 3.53
CA ALA A 75 -22.23 11.36 4.81
C ALA A 75 -22.69 12.82 4.63
N ARG A 76 -21.98 13.62 3.83
CA ARG A 76 -22.38 15.00 3.50
C ARG A 76 -23.69 15.09 2.72
N GLU A 77 -23.93 14.16 1.80
CA GLU A 77 -25.20 14.08 1.06
C GLU A 77 -26.35 13.73 2.01
N GLN A 78 -26.17 12.75 2.91
CA GLN A 78 -27.17 12.39 3.91
C GLN A 78 -27.48 13.52 4.89
N GLU A 79 -26.46 14.25 5.36
CA GLU A 79 -26.64 15.43 6.21
C GLU A 79 -27.44 16.53 5.49
N ALA A 80 -27.21 16.74 4.19
CA ALA A 80 -27.96 17.70 3.39
C ALA A 80 -29.43 17.28 3.21
N ASP A 81 -29.70 15.99 3.00
CA ASP A 81 -31.05 15.43 2.89
C ASP A 81 -31.81 15.47 4.23
N ASP A 82 -31.16 15.14 5.36
CA ASP A 82 -31.78 15.22 6.68
C ASP A 82 -32.14 16.66 7.07
N CYS A 83 -31.31 17.65 6.71
CA CYS A 83 -31.62 19.07 6.94
C CYS A 83 -32.85 19.56 6.17
N CYS A 84 -33.14 19.01 4.98
CA CYS A 84 -34.33 19.40 4.21
C CYS A 84 -35.61 18.67 4.65
N HIS A 85 -35.50 17.57 5.40
CA HIS A 85 -36.63 16.86 6.01
C HIS A 85 -36.89 17.25 7.48
N TYR A 86 -36.05 18.11 8.07
CA TYR A 86 -36.26 18.63 9.41
C TYR A 86 -37.53 19.50 9.47
N ASP A 87 -38.61 18.95 10.00
CA ASP A 87 -39.83 19.68 10.35
C ASP A 87 -39.81 20.05 11.84
N PRO A 88 -39.51 21.30 12.21
CA PRO A 88 -39.47 21.73 13.60
C PRO A 88 -40.83 21.64 14.31
N ARG A 89 -41.94 21.43 13.59
CA ARG A 89 -43.28 21.28 14.17
C ARG A 89 -43.61 19.85 14.60
N ARG A 90 -42.79 18.86 14.23
CA ARG A 90 -42.94 17.45 14.65
C ARG A 90 -42.16 17.08 15.91
N ALA A 91 -41.30 17.96 16.41
CA ALA A 91 -40.42 17.71 17.56
C ALA A 91 -41.00 18.15 18.92
N ALA A 92 -42.32 18.39 19.01
CA ALA A 92 -43.02 18.83 20.22
C ALA A 92 -43.97 17.75 20.76
#